data_AF-A0A843IUN4-F1
#
_entry.id   AF-A0A843IUN4-F1
#
_cell.length_a   1.000
_cell.length_b   1.000
_cell.length_c   1.000
_cell.angle_alpha   90.00
_cell.angle_beta   90.00
_cell.angle_gamma   90.00
#
_symmetry.space_group_name_H-M   'P 1'
#
loop_
_entity.id
_entity.type
_entity.pdbx_description
1 polymer ?
#
loop_
_entity_poly.entity_id
_entity_poly.type
_entity_poly.pdbx_seq_one_letter_code
_entity_poly.pdbx_strand_id
1 'polypeptide(L)' 'MENKGTIIIPIIGYIIALISPLLGLIYGAILVFFKKDTPLYQKHGRFIIYFAILVFIISLILVFGLGIRFI' A
#
# COMPACT_ATOMS: atom_id res chain seq x y z
N MET A 1 -3.58 -12.08 -22.77
CA MET A 1 -4.82 -12.10 -21.96
C MET A 1 -4.43 -11.86 -20.51
N GLU A 2 -4.66 -10.65 -20.01
CA GLU A 2 -4.40 -10.30 -18.62
C GLU A 2 -5.38 -11.10 -17.74
N ASN A 3 -4.86 -12.05 -16.96
CA ASN A 3 -5.68 -12.93 -16.14
C ASN A 3 -6.33 -12.07 -15.05
N LYS A 4 -7.66 -12.08 -14.93
CA LYS A 4 -8.40 -11.23 -13.96
C LYS A 4 -7.92 -11.42 -12.51
N GLY A 5 -7.37 -12.60 -12.17
CA GLY A 5 -6.74 -12.85 -10.87
C GLY A 5 -5.48 -12.02 -10.60
N THR A 6 -4.79 -11.56 -11.64
CA THR A 6 -3.55 -10.79 -11.53
C THR A 6 -3.77 -9.36 -11.01
N ILE A 7 -4.93 -8.75 -11.31
CA ILE A 7 -5.22 -7.34 -10.97
C ILE A 7 -5.80 -7.22 -9.54
N ILE A 8 -6.50 -8.24 -9.06
CA ILE A 8 -7.14 -8.25 -7.74
C ILE A 8 -6.12 -8.09 -6.61
N ILE A 9 -4.96 -8.73 -6.75
CA ILE A 9 -3.87 -8.70 -5.77
C ILE A 9 -3.38 -7.26 -5.50
N PRO A 10 -3.00 -6.45 -6.51
CA PRO A 10 -2.73 -5.03 -6.35
C PRO A 10 -3.85 -4.25 -5.67
N ILE A 11 -5.11 -4.47 -6.10
CA ILE A 11 -6.27 -3.74 -5.55
C ILE A 11 -6.40 -4.00 -4.05
N ILE A 12 -6.29 -5.25 -3.63
CA ILE A 12 -6.29 -5.62 -2.21
C ILE A 12 -5.17 -4.89 -1.47
N GLY A 13 -3.98 -4.81 -2.06
CA GLY A 13 -2.86 -4.08 -1.46
C GLY A 13 -3.14 -2.60 -1.20
N TYR A 14 -3.83 -1.91 -2.12
CA TYR A 14 -4.23 -0.51 -1.90
C TYR A 14 -5.29 -0.36 -0.81
N ILE A 15 -6.28 -1.26 -0.76
CA ILE A 15 -7.31 -1.26 0.29
C ILE A 15 -6.65 -1.45 1.67
N ILE A 16 -5.71 -2.39 1.77
CA ILE A 16 -4.94 -2.63 3.00
C ILE A 16 -4.13 -1.38 3.37
N ALA A 17 -3.44 -0.75 2.42
CA ALA A 17 -2.65 0.45 2.66
C ALA A 17 -3.47 1.66 3.14
N LEU A 18 -4.72 1.76 2.72
CA LEU A 18 -5.63 2.82 3.17
C LEU A 18 -6.09 2.60 4.62
N ILE A 19 -6.41 1.36 4.99
CA ILE A 19 -6.88 1.01 6.35
C ILE A 19 -5.72 1.04 7.34
N SER A 20 -4.58 0.48 6.95
CA SER A 20 -3.38 0.40 7.76
C SER A 20 -2.15 0.63 6.89
N PRO A 21 -1.57 1.84 6.94
CA PRO A 21 -0.38 2.17 6.16
C PRO A 21 0.79 1.21 6.42
N LEU A 22 0.95 0.73 7.65
CA LEU A 22 1.97 -0.27 7.99
C LEU A 22 1.75 -1.61 7.26
N LEU A 23 0.52 -2.12 7.25
CA LEU A 23 0.22 -3.36 6.53
C LEU A 23 0.36 -3.16 5.01
N GLY A 24 0.00 -1.98 4.51
CA GLY A 24 0.22 -1.60 3.11
C GLY A 24 1.69 -1.63 2.70
N LEU A 25 2.57 -1.09 3.55
CA LEU A 25 4.03 -1.16 3.36
C LEU A 25 4.54 -2.59 3.29
N ILE A 26 4.13 -3.44 4.23
CA ILE A 26 4.52 -4.86 4.26
C ILE A 26 4.03 -5.57 3.00
N TYR A 27 2.76 -5.36 2.64
CA TYR A 27 2.17 -5.99 1.45
C TYR A 27 2.86 -5.55 0.15
N GLY A 28 3.11 -4.24 0.00
CA GLY A 28 3.84 -3.70 -1.13
C GLY A 28 5.27 -4.24 -1.21
N ALA A 29 5.97 -4.37 -0.07
CA ALA A 29 7.29 -4.99 -0.01
C ALA A 29 7.24 -6.46 -0.45
N ILE A 30 6.25 -7.24 0.01
CA ILE A 30 6.07 -8.63 -0.42
C ILE A 30 5.90 -8.70 -1.94
N LEU A 31 5.08 -7.83 -2.53
CA LEU A 31 4.89 -7.80 -3.98
C LEU A 31 6.16 -7.45 -4.76
N VAL A 32 6.97 -6.52 -4.25
CA VAL A 32 8.22 -6.12 -4.92
C VAL A 32 9.30 -7.20 -4.81
N PHE A 33 9.48 -7.79 -3.62
CA PHE A 33 10.59 -8.71 -3.36
C PHE A 33 10.27 -10.17 -3.69
N PHE A 34 9.05 -10.64 -3.43
CA PHE A 34 8.67 -12.05 -3.59
C PHE A 34 7.94 -12.35 -4.90
N LYS A 35 7.35 -11.34 -5.56
CA LYS A 35 6.64 -11.48 -6.84
C LYS A 35 7.37 -10.77 -7.99
N LYS A 36 8.70 -10.81 -7.96
CA LYS A 36 9.60 -10.16 -8.93
C LYS A 36 9.41 -10.60 -10.38
N ASP A 37 8.89 -11.80 -10.61
CA ASP A 37 8.77 -12.42 -11.94
C ASP A 37 7.61 -11.83 -12.76
N THR A 38 6.71 -11.06 -12.15
CA THR A 38 5.61 -10.40 -12.85
C THR A 38 5.79 -8.88 -12.83
N PRO A 39 5.96 -8.22 -13.99
CA PRO A 39 6.20 -6.78 -14.06
C PRO A 39 5.03 -5.96 -13.46
N LEU A 40 3.81 -6.49 -13.53
CA LEU A 40 2.62 -5.89 -12.93
C LEU A 40 2.76 -5.77 -11.39
N TYR A 41 3.17 -6.83 -10.70
CA TYR A 41 3.33 -6.83 -9.25
C TYR A 41 4.49 -5.96 -8.79
N GLN A 42 5.59 -5.91 -9.53
CA GLN A 42 6.68 -4.99 -9.22
C GLN A 42 6.27 -3.52 -9.34
N LYS A 43 5.52 -3.17 -10.39
CA LYS A 43 5.06 -1.80 -10.62
C LYS A 43 4.06 -1.40 -9.54
N HIS A 44 3.03 -2.21 -9.31
CA HIS A 44 2.02 -1.91 -8.31
C HIS A 44 2.53 -2.02 -6.88
N GLY A 45 3.41 -2.98 -6.57
CA GLY A 45 4.02 -3.09 -5.25
C GLY A 45 4.78 -1.83 -4.84
N ARG A 46 5.55 -1.24 -5.76
CA ARG A 46 6.22 0.07 -5.53
C ARG A 46 5.22 1.20 -5.31
N PHE A 47 4.15 1.25 -6.11
CA PHE A 47 3.12 2.27 -5.91
C PHE A 47 2.33 2.09 -4.60
N ILE A 48 2.06 0.86 -4.18
CA ILE A 48 1.43 0.58 -2.89
C ILE A 48 2.32 1.06 -1.74
N ILE A 49 3.64 0.86 -1.83
CA ILE A 49 4.60 1.40 -0.86
C ILE A 49 4.53 2.93 -0.82
N TYR A 50 4.61 3.60 -1.97
CA TYR A 50 4.55 5.07 -2.01
C TYR A 50 3.23 5.61 -1.48
N PHE A 51 2.12 4.96 -1.83
CA PHE A 51 0.79 5.30 -1.35
C PHE A 51 0.69 5.12 0.17
N ALA A 52 1.16 4.00 0.70
CA ALA A 52 1.18 3.73 2.14
C ALA A 52 2.00 4.77 2.90
N ILE A 53 3.18 5.15 2.42
CA ILE A 53 4.00 6.22 3.03
C ILE A 53 3.26 7.55 3.02
N LEU A 54 2.63 7.90 1.90
CA LEU A 54 1.87 9.15 1.78
C LEU A 54 0.70 9.19 2.77
N VAL A 55 -0.10 8.12 2.84
CA VAL A 55 -1.20 8.01 3.80
C VAL A 55 -0.68 8.07 5.22
N PHE A 56 0.43 7.38 5.53
CA PHE A 56 1.05 7.43 6.85
C PHE A 56 1.46 8.84 7.27
N ILE A 57 2.13 9.59 6.38
CA ILE A 57 2.53 10.98 6.65
C ILE A 57 1.32 11.87 6.86
N ILE A 58 0.28 11.74 6.02
CA ILE A 58 -0.97 12.50 6.18
C ILE A 58 -1.61 12.17 7.53
N SER A 59 -1.70 10.89 7.90
CA SER A 59 -2.24 10.46 9.20
C SER A 59 -1.43 11.04 10.36
N LEU A 60 -0.10 11.05 10.28
CA LEU A 60 0.75 11.68 11.29
C LEU A 60 0.47 13.19 11.40
N ILE A 61 0.39 13.91 10.28
CA ILE A 61 0.10 15.35 10.28
C ILE A 61 -1.29 15.62 10.87
N LEU A 62 -2.29 14.81 10.55
CA LEU A 62 -3.64 14.97 11.10
C LEU A 62 -3.67 14.73 12.61
N VAL A 63 -3.01 13.69 13.10
CA VAL A 63 -2.99 13.36 14.54
C VAL A 63 -2.14 14.35 15.33
N PHE A 64 -0.92 14.65 14.88
CA PHE A 64 0.03 15.49 15.61
C PHE A 64 -0.12 16.99 15.34
N GLY A 65 -0.51 17.38 14.12
CA GLY A 65 -0.62 18.78 13.69
C GLY A 65 -1.96 19.43 14.04
N LEU A 66 -3.07 18.70 13.94
CA LEU A 66 -4.41 19.20 14.30
C LEU A 66 -4.86 18.80 15.71
N GLY A 67 -4.05 18.02 16.44
CA GLY A 67 -4.36 17.58 17.79
C GLY A 67 -5.59 16.67 17.88
N ILE A 68 -6.01 16.05 16.76
CA ILE A 68 -7.09 15.06 16.75
C ILE A 68 -6.57 13.82 17.47
N ARG A 69 -6.74 13.82 18.79
CA ARG A 69 -6.60 12.62 19.62
C ARG A 69 -7.79 11.74 19.29
N PHE A 70 -7.58 10.71 18.47
CA PHE A 70 -8.46 9.55 18.48
C PHE A 70 -8.33 8.92 19.86
N ILE A 71 -9.22 9.35 20.76
CA ILE A 71 -9.50 8.70 22.04
C ILE A 71 -10.67 7.75 21.83
#